data_AF-A0A537RWV8-F1
#
_entry.id   AF-A0A537RWV8-F1
#
_cell.length_a   1.000
_cell.length_b   1.000
_cell.length_c   1.000
_cell.angle_alpha   90.00
_cell.angle_beta   90.00
_cell.angle_gamma   90.00
#
_symmetry.space_group_name_H-M   'P 1'
#
loop_
_entity.id
_entity.type
_entity.pdbx_description
1 polymer ?
#
loop_
_entity_poly.entity_id
_entity_poly.type
_entity_poly.pdbx_seq_one_letter_code
_entity_poly.pdbx_strand_id
1 'polypeptide(L)' 'IMMTTMAAIFGALPLMLGTGTGSELRHPLGVTIVGGLILSQLLTLFTTPVIYLYFDRLGRAVRQRLGTAFNPEGAV' A
#
# COMPACT_ATOMS: atom_id res chain seq x y z
N ILE A 1 -8.44 5.05 -4.54
CA ILE A 1 -7.38 5.45 -3.57
C ILE A 1 -6.89 6.89 -3.83
N MET A 2 -6.62 7.30 -5.08
CA MET A 2 -6.24 8.71 -5.37
C MET A 2 -7.31 9.75 -4.97
N MET A 3 -8.60 9.42 -5.15
CA MET A 3 -9.73 10.28 -4.77
C MET A 3 -9.85 10.49 -3.25
N THR A 4 -9.56 9.47 -2.43
CA THR A 4 -9.62 9.54 -0.97
C THR A 4 -8.42 10.30 -0.40
N THR A 5 -7.23 10.17 -1.00
CA THR A 5 -6.04 10.94 -0.60
C THR A 5 -6.24 12.43 -0.86
N MET A 6 -6.83 12.80 -2.01
CA MET A 6 -7.15 14.21 -2.30
C MET A 6 -8.14 14.80 -1.31
N ALA A 7 -9.19 14.06 -0.93
CA ALA A 7 -10.16 14.52 0.07
C ALA A 7 -9.51 14.74 1.45
N ALA A 8 -8.61 13.85 1.87
CA ALA A 8 -7.89 13.99 3.14
C ALA A 8 -6.90 15.16 3.13
N ILE A 9 -6.20 15.39 2.02
CA ILE A 9 -5.29 16.53 1.84
C ILE A 9 -6.07 17.86 1.87
N PHE A 10 -7.21 17.94 1.18
CA PHE A 10 -8.08 19.12 1.21
C PHE A 10 -8.67 19.40 2.61
N GLY A 11 -8.94 18.36 3.41
CA GLY A 11 -9.37 18.53 4.81
C GLY A 11 -8.25 18.94 5.77
N ALA A 12 -7.00 18.54 5.50
CA ALA A 12 -5.82 18.87 6.32
C ALA A 12 -5.24 20.27 6.01
N LEU A 13 -5.41 20.77 4.79
CA LEU A 13 -4.97 22.10 4.36
C LEU A 13 -5.47 23.27 5.25
N PRO A 14 -6.76 23.39 5.56
CA PRO A 14 -7.26 24.47 6.43
C PRO A 14 -6.78 24.33 7.89
N LEU A 15 -6.47 23.12 8.35
CA LEU A 15 -5.85 22.89 9.66
C LEU A 15 -4.39 23.38 9.72
N MET A 16 -3.67 23.29 8.60
CA MET A 16 -2.26 23.68 8.51
C MET A 16 -2.06 25.18 8.27
N LEU A 17 -3.04 25.87 7.66
CA LEU A 17 -2.99 27.29 7.31
C LEU A 17 -3.71 28.22 8.32
N GLY A 18 -4.38 27.67 9.34
CA GLY A 18 -5.04 28.45 10.38
C GLY A 18 -4.04 29.12 11.34
N THR A 19 -3.75 30.41 11.14
CA THR A 19 -2.81 31.24 11.92
C THR A 19 -3.40 31.83 13.21
N GLY A 20 -4.12 31.03 14.01
CA GLY A 20 -4.71 31.44 15.30
C GLY A 20 -3.94 30.92 16.53
N THR A 21 -4.10 31.57 17.68
CA THR A 21 -3.47 31.24 18.98
C THR A 21 -3.62 29.74 19.30
N GLY A 22 -2.49 29.02 19.44
CA GLY A 22 -2.43 27.55 19.51
C GLY A 22 -2.03 26.85 18.21
N SER A 23 -1.53 27.58 17.20
CA SER A 23 -0.99 27.06 15.94
C SER A 23 0.30 26.22 16.12
N GLU A 24 1.01 26.41 17.23
CA GLU A 24 2.23 25.69 17.58
C GLU A 24 2.00 24.17 17.72
N LEU A 25 0.81 23.76 18.15
CA LEU A 25 0.41 22.35 18.21
C LEU A 25 -0.28 21.87 16.92
N ARG A 26 -1.04 22.73 16.23
CA ARG A 26 -1.86 22.34 15.07
C ARG A 26 -1.00 22.06 13.83
N HIS A 27 0.09 22.81 13.69
CA HIS A 27 1.04 22.65 12.59
C HIS A 27 1.74 21.28 12.59
N PRO A 28 2.33 20.78 13.69
CA PRO A 28 2.93 19.44 13.71
C PRO A 28 1.90 18.31 13.57
N LEU A 29 0.66 18.49 14.04
CA LEU A 29 -0.40 17.48 13.86
C LEU A 29 -0.81 17.36 12.39
N GLY A 30 -0.95 18.49 11.67
CA GLY A 30 -1.23 18.49 10.24
C GLY A 30 -0.13 17.79 9.43
N VAL A 31 1.14 18.09 9.73
CA VAL A 31 2.29 17.47 9.06
C VAL A 31 2.34 15.96 9.31
N THR A 32 2.06 15.51 10.54
CA THR A 32 2.06 14.07 10.88
C THR A 32 0.95 13.32 10.15
N ILE A 33 -0.25 13.91 10.05
CA ILE A 33 -1.38 13.31 9.32
C ILE A 33 -1.08 13.21 7.83
N VAL A 34 -0.60 14.29 7.20
CA VAL A 34 -0.26 14.29 5.77
C VAL A 34 0.87 13.29 5.48
N GLY A 35 1.91 13.27 6.31
CA GLY A 35 3.00 12.31 6.20
C GLY A 35 2.52 10.85 6.34
N GLY A 36 1.67 10.58 7.33
CA GLY A 36 1.09 9.24 7.56
C GLY A 36 0.17 8.78 6.43
N LEU A 37 -0.56 9.71 5.80
CA LEU A 37 -1.40 9.42 4.64
C LEU A 37 -0.57 9.13 3.39
N ILE A 38 0.48 9.90 3.14
CA ILE A 38 1.41 9.65 2.02
C ILE A 38 2.12 8.30 2.23
N LEU A 39 2.58 8.01 3.44
CA LEU A 39 3.23 6.74 3.77
C LEU A 39 2.26 5.56 3.63
N SER A 40 1.02 5.67 4.14
CA SER A 40 -0.02 4.64 3.96
C SER A 40 -0.33 4.39 2.50
N GLN A 41 -0.34 5.45 1.69
CA GLN A 41 -0.57 5.36 0.25
C GLN A 41 0.55 4.62 -0.46
N LEU A 42 1.80 4.97 -0.15
CA LEU A 42 2.98 4.30 -0.68
C LEU A 42 3.01 2.84 -0.24
N LEU A 43 2.82 2.57 1.04
CA LEU A 43 2.75 1.20 1.58
C LEU A 43 1.65 0.41 0.87
N THR A 44 0.46 0.96 0.65
CA THR A 44 -0.63 0.23 -0.03
C THR A 44 -0.30 -0.06 -1.51
N LEU A 45 0.19 0.94 -2.24
CA LEU A 45 0.56 0.79 -3.65
C LEU A 45 1.75 -0.14 -3.86
N PHE A 46 2.67 -0.21 -2.89
CA PHE A 46 3.85 -1.06 -2.98
C PHE A 46 3.62 -2.46 -2.42
N THR A 47 2.81 -2.58 -1.36
CA THR A 47 2.48 -3.86 -0.72
C THR A 47 1.66 -4.74 -1.66
N THR A 48 0.68 -4.18 -2.37
CA THR A 48 -0.16 -4.94 -3.30
C THR A 48 0.65 -5.71 -4.36
N PRO A 49 1.55 -5.07 -5.15
CA PRO A 49 2.35 -5.78 -6.15
C PRO A 49 3.41 -6.69 -5.50
N VAL A 50 4.01 -6.30 -4.38
CA VAL A 50 5.00 -7.13 -3.68
C VAL A 50 4.37 -8.44 -3.22
N ILE A 51 3.20 -8.39 -2.57
CA ILE A 51 2.45 -9.59 -2.18
C ILE A 51 2.15 -10.44 -3.42
N TYR A 52 1.73 -9.83 -4.52
CA TYR A 52 1.44 -10.58 -5.75
C TYR A 52 2.68 -11.32 -6.28
N LEU A 53 3.85 -10.69 -6.27
CA LEU A 53 5.12 -11.32 -6.67
C LEU A 53 5.52 -12.48 -5.73
N TYR A 54 5.28 -12.35 -4.43
CA TYR A 54 5.53 -13.43 -3.46
C TYR A 54 4.59 -14.61 -3.69
N PHE A 55 3.29 -14.35 -3.88
CA PHE A 55 2.30 -15.39 -4.13
C PHE A 55 2.51 -16.07 -5.49
N ASP A 56 2.89 -15.33 -6.54
CA ASP A 56 3.19 -15.90 -7.85
C ASP A 56 4.40 -16.86 -7.79
N ARG A 57 5.46 -16.50 -7.06
CA ARG A 57 6.59 -17.41 -6.81
C ARG A 57 6.17 -18.68 -6.09
N LEU A 58 5.30 -18.57 -5.06
CA LEU A 58 4.76 -19.74 -4.37
C LEU A 58 3.90 -20.61 -5.30
N GLY A 59 3.04 -19.98 -6.10
CA GLY A 59 2.15 -20.65 -7.04
C GLY A 59 2.92 -21.44 -8.10
N ARG A 60 4.00 -20.87 -8.64
CA ARG A 60 4.88 -21.57 -9.59
C ARG A 60 5.58 -22.77 -8.95
N ALA A 61 6.10 -22.62 -7.73
CA ALA A 61 6.76 -23.72 -7.01
C ALA A 61 5.79 -24.89 -6.70
N VAL A 62 4.55 -24.56 -6.31
CA VAL A 62 3.51 -25.56 -6.04
C VAL A 62 3.05 -26.24 -7.34
N ARG A 63 2.87 -25.48 -8.43
CA ARG A 63 2.47 -26.02 -9.74
C ARG A 63 3.55 -26.93 -10.34
N GLN A 64 4.83 -26.62 -10.17
CA GLN A 64 5.93 -27.49 -10.61
C GLN A 64 5.90 -28.86 -9.91
N ARG A 65 5.59 -28.90 -8.60
CA ARG A 65 5.49 -30.16 -7.85
C ARG A 65 4.26 -30.99 -8.20
N LEU A 66 3.14 -30.33 -8.52
CA LEU A 66 1.91 -31.01 -8.95
C LEU A 66 2.01 -31.51 -10.40
N GLY A 67 2.68 -30.78 -11.30
CA GLY A 67 2.88 -31.18 -12.69
C GLY A 67 3.77 -32.41 -12.86
N THR A 68 4.78 -32.60 -11.99
CA THR A 68 5.61 -33.81 -11.99
C THR A 68 4.87 -35.06 -11.53
N ALA A 69 3.80 -34.93 -10.73
CA ALA A 69 2.99 -36.07 -10.27
C ALA A 69 1.94 -36.53 -11.30
N PHE A 70 1.64 -35.69 -12.30
CA PHE A 70 0.61 -35.92 -13.34
C PHE A 70 1.20 -36.13 -14.74
N ASN A 71 2.43 -36.66 -14.86
CA ASN A 71 3.00 -37.10 -16.14
C ASN A 71 3.04 -38.64 -16.25
N PRO A 72 1.91 -39.32 -16.54
CA PRO A 72 1.88 -40.76 -16.78
C PRO A 72 2.38 -41.18 -18.19
N GLU A 73 2.70 -40.24 -19.09
CA GLU A 73 2.97 -40.54 -20.51
C GLU A 73 4.46 -40.70 -20.88
N GLY A 74 5.36 -40.75 -19.89
CA GLY A 74 6.80 -40.98 -20.11
C GLY A 74 7.25 -42.46 -20.03
N ALA A 75 6.30 -43.41 -20.01
CA ALA A 75 6.58 -44.83 -19.83
C ALA A 75 6.07 -45.71 -21.00
N VAL A 76 6.19 -45.22 -22.24
CA VAL A 76 5.98 -46.01 -23.46
C VAL A 76 7.26 -46.10 -24.28
#